data_AF-A0A8S3QYB5-F1
#
_entry.id   AF-A0A8S3QYB5-F1
#
_cell.length_a   1.000
_cell.length_b   1.000
_cell.length_c   1.000
_cell.angle_alpha   90.00
_cell.angle_beta   90.00
_cell.angle_gamma   90.00
#
_symmetry.space_group_name_H-M   'P 1'
#
loop_
_entity.id
_entity.type
_entity.pdbx_description
1 polymer ?
#
loop_
_entity_poly.entity_id
_entity_poly.type
_entity_poly.pdbx_seq_one_letter_code
_entity_poly.pdbx_strand_id
1 'polypeptide(L)'
;MTEPTEPGPLKRMVPPDLQRQVEDIQIKVPRTTGSPNDLDDSRKRWLVVGICLHTIISPVLRTFVFPVVTKLCYSLTRLNKVHQQTYGSHLKKYTPTNTILNYEAINNNKTSFGRNKALYDYRIKNPVDLSKLFLQTHMAHFTAFNESCDSSALLGIIVNIDKFPVVIQSDAKLVSRNTSIYSILYFKKCQQ
;
A
#
# COMPACT_ATOMS: atom_id res chain seq x y z
N MET A 1 -59.28 14.53 19.94
CA MET A 1 -58.38 13.42 19.55
C MET A 1 -58.14 13.57 18.07
N THR A 2 -56.97 14.06 17.69
CA THR A 2 -56.58 14.29 16.29
C THR A 2 -55.18 13.70 16.15
N GLU A 3 -55.06 12.63 15.36
CA GLU A 3 -53.78 11.96 15.05
C GLU A 3 -52.87 12.87 14.19
N PRO A 4 -51.54 12.82 14.38
CA PRO A 4 -50.60 13.47 13.49
C PRO A 4 -50.12 12.52 12.37
N THR A 5 -50.19 13.02 11.14
CA THR A 5 -49.79 12.37 9.89
C THR A 5 -48.27 12.22 9.77
N GLU A 6 -47.80 10.99 9.55
CA GLU A 6 -46.40 10.60 9.26
C GLU A 6 -45.87 11.21 7.94
N PRO A 7 -44.62 11.73 7.88
CA PRO A 7 -43.99 12.20 6.65
C PRO A 7 -43.34 11.04 5.85
N GLY A 8 -43.72 10.91 4.57
CA GLY A 8 -43.21 9.89 3.65
C GLY A 8 -41.72 10.03 3.26
N PRO A 9 -41.13 8.99 2.64
CA PRO A 9 -39.69 8.88 2.46
C PRO A 9 -39.12 9.90 1.44
N LEU A 10 -38.13 10.66 1.90
CA LEU A 10 -37.33 11.60 1.10
C LEU A 10 -36.61 10.85 -0.04
N LYS A 11 -37.09 11.01 -1.28
CA LYS A 11 -36.36 10.64 -2.50
C LYS A 11 -35.03 11.41 -2.52
N ARG A 12 -33.92 10.72 -2.29
CA ARG A 12 -32.58 11.26 -2.51
C ARG A 12 -32.41 11.57 -4.00
N MET A 13 -32.51 12.85 -4.38
CA MET A 13 -32.06 13.31 -5.70
C MET A 13 -30.54 13.31 -5.71
N VAL A 14 -29.95 12.50 -6.57
CA VAL A 14 -28.50 12.50 -6.81
C VAL A 14 -28.14 13.81 -7.53
N PRO A 15 -27.15 14.58 -7.05
CA PRO A 15 -26.71 15.81 -7.70
C PRO A 15 -26.28 15.59 -9.16
N PRO A 16 -26.71 16.46 -10.09
CA PRO A 16 -26.42 16.30 -11.53
C PRO A 16 -24.93 16.31 -11.88
N ASP A 17 -24.08 16.91 -11.04
CA ASP A 17 -22.63 16.93 -11.24
C ASP A 17 -21.96 15.58 -10.95
N LEU A 18 -22.56 14.75 -10.09
CA LEU A 18 -22.13 13.38 -9.88
C LEU A 18 -22.60 12.48 -11.03
N GLN A 19 -23.78 12.75 -11.60
CA GLN A 19 -24.27 12.03 -12.78
C GLN A 19 -23.37 12.26 -13.98
N ARG A 20 -22.97 13.51 -14.25
CA ARG A 20 -22.03 13.85 -15.32
C ARG A 20 -20.65 13.19 -15.14
N GLN A 21 -20.12 13.17 -13.92
CA GLN A 21 -18.86 12.47 -13.63
C GLN A 21 -18.97 10.96 -13.85
N VAL A 22 -20.10 10.36 -13.47
CA VAL A 22 -20.37 8.95 -13.75
C VAL A 22 -20.45 8.69 -15.25
N GLU A 23 -21.14 9.53 -16.01
CA GLU A 23 -21.27 9.44 -17.47
C GLU A 23 -19.92 9.60 -18.19
N ASP A 24 -19.11 10.57 -17.79
CA ASP A 24 -17.75 10.74 -18.33
C ASP A 24 -16.87 9.51 -18.07
N ILE A 25 -17.00 8.89 -16.88
CA ILE A 25 -16.31 7.64 -16.55
C ILE A 25 -16.84 6.46 -17.40
N GLN A 26 -18.15 6.42 -17.71
CA GLN A 26 -18.74 5.40 -18.59
C GLN A 26 -18.25 5.51 -20.04
N ILE A 27 -18.07 6.74 -20.54
CA ILE A 27 -17.68 6.99 -21.93
C ILE A 27 -16.18 6.70 -22.13
N LYS A 28 -15.34 7.00 -21.14
CA LYS A 28 -13.88 6.81 -21.23
C LYS A 28 -13.41 5.37 -21.09
N VAL A 29 -14.28 4.49 -20.58
CA VAL A 29 -14.02 3.05 -20.44
C VAL A 29 -15.12 2.30 -21.20
N PRO A 30 -14.90 1.87 -22.45
CA PRO A 30 -15.87 1.05 -23.16
C PRO A 30 -16.15 -0.21 -22.35
N ARG A 31 -17.34 -0.30 -21.77
CA ARG A 31 -17.83 -1.53 -21.15
C ARG A 31 -18.16 -2.53 -22.26
N THR A 32 -17.21 -3.39 -22.60
CA THR A 32 -17.51 -4.61 -23.35
C THR A 32 -18.11 -5.64 -22.39
N THR A 33 -19.34 -5.39 -21.92
CA THR A 33 -20.14 -6.39 -21.20
C THR A 33 -21.62 -6.08 -21.39
N GLY A 34 -22.33 -6.98 -22.08
CA GLY A 34 -23.78 -7.05 -21.96
C GLY A 34 -24.15 -7.41 -20.51
N SER A 35 -25.16 -6.73 -19.97
CA SER A 35 -25.74 -6.91 -18.63
C SER A 35 -24.86 -6.56 -17.41
N PRO A 36 -25.37 -5.76 -16.44
CA PRO A 36 -24.68 -5.36 -15.20
C PRO A 36 -24.28 -6.49 -14.24
N ASN A 37 -24.68 -7.75 -14.51
CA ASN A 37 -24.44 -8.90 -13.64
C ASN A 37 -23.27 -9.80 -14.08
N ASP A 38 -22.60 -9.48 -15.19
CA ASP A 38 -21.70 -10.41 -15.87
C ASP A 38 -20.23 -10.29 -15.44
N LEU A 39 -20.01 -10.24 -14.12
CA LEU A 39 -18.73 -10.70 -13.56
C LEU A 39 -18.86 -12.20 -13.32
N ASP A 40 -18.05 -12.99 -14.03
CA ASP A 40 -17.87 -14.43 -13.76
C ASP A 40 -17.73 -14.69 -12.25
N ASP A 41 -18.33 -15.76 -11.75
CA ASP A 41 -18.36 -16.08 -10.32
C ASP A 41 -16.95 -16.15 -9.72
N SER A 42 -15.97 -16.58 -10.51
CA SER A 42 -14.56 -16.56 -10.11
C SER A 42 -14.08 -15.13 -9.84
N ARG A 43 -14.43 -14.17 -10.70
CA ARG A 43 -14.06 -12.75 -10.51
C ARG A 43 -14.75 -12.14 -9.31
N LYS A 44 -16.02 -12.46 -9.10
CA LYS A 44 -16.77 -12.05 -7.89
C LYS A 44 -16.09 -12.59 -6.63
N ARG A 45 -15.70 -13.86 -6.61
CA ARG A 45 -14.96 -14.47 -5.48
C ARG A 45 -13.61 -13.79 -5.24
N TRP A 46 -12.83 -13.55 -6.29
CA TRP A 46 -11.54 -12.85 -6.16
C TRP A 46 -11.68 -11.41 -5.69
N LEU A 47 -12.74 -10.70 -6.12
CA LEU A 47 -13.06 -9.37 -5.64
C LEU A 47 -13.36 -9.39 -4.14
N VAL A 48 -14.18 -10.34 -3.67
CA VAL A 48 -14.46 -10.51 -2.24
C VAL A 48 -13.17 -10.80 -1.46
N VAL A 49 -12.31 -11.69 -1.96
CA VAL A 49 -10.99 -11.97 -1.33
C VAL A 49 -10.13 -10.71 -1.27
N GLY A 50 -10.08 -9.91 -2.34
CA GLY A 50 -9.33 -8.65 -2.38
C GLY A 50 -9.88 -7.62 -1.39
N ILE A 51 -11.19 -7.49 -1.28
CA ILE A 51 -11.85 -6.62 -0.30
C ILE A 51 -11.53 -7.09 1.11
N CYS A 52 -11.71 -8.38 1.42
CA CYS A 52 -11.38 -8.93 2.74
C CYS A 52 -9.89 -8.76 3.09
N LEU A 53 -8.99 -8.93 2.11
CA LEU A 53 -7.56 -8.67 2.30
C LEU A 53 -7.31 -7.21 2.67
N HIS A 54 -7.98 -6.28 1.98
CA HIS A 54 -7.83 -4.87 2.27
C HIS A 54 -8.44 -4.47 3.62
N THR A 55 -9.69 -4.85 3.87
CA THR A 55 -10.49 -4.37 5.02
C THR A 55 -10.19 -5.10 6.32
N ILE A 56 -9.96 -6.41 6.27
CA ILE A 56 -9.77 -7.24 7.47
C ILE A 56 -8.28 -7.52 7.69
N ILE A 57 -7.57 -7.94 6.64
CA ILE A 57 -6.19 -8.41 6.82
C ILE A 57 -5.21 -7.23 6.96
N SER A 58 -5.38 -6.13 6.23
CA SER A 58 -4.49 -4.96 6.37
C SER A 58 -4.42 -4.39 7.79
N PRO A 59 -5.52 -4.14 8.52
CA PRO A 59 -5.40 -3.65 9.89
C PRO A 59 -4.70 -4.64 10.82
N VAL A 60 -4.94 -5.96 10.66
CA VAL A 60 -4.23 -7.00 11.42
C VAL A 60 -2.74 -7.04 11.09
N LEU A 61 -2.37 -6.89 9.81
CA LEU A 61 -0.98 -6.82 9.41
C LEU A 61 -0.30 -5.56 9.94
N ARG A 62 -0.99 -4.41 9.99
CA ARG A 62 -0.44 -3.16 10.56
C ARG A 62 -0.08 -3.34 12.03
N THR A 63 -0.97 -3.93 12.83
CA THR A 63 -0.73 -4.17 14.26
C THR A 63 0.39 -5.17 14.49
N PHE A 64 0.58 -6.13 13.58
CA PHE A 64 1.68 -7.09 13.63
C PHE A 64 3.03 -6.51 13.19
N VAL A 65 3.06 -5.74 12.11
CA VAL A 65 4.29 -5.19 11.51
C VAL A 65 4.87 -4.06 12.35
N PHE A 66 4.03 -3.16 12.87
CA PHE A 66 4.44 -1.98 13.62
C PHE A 66 5.44 -2.26 14.77
N PRO A 67 5.19 -3.21 15.70
CA PRO A 67 6.12 -3.48 16.80
C PRO A 67 7.46 -4.07 16.31
N VAL A 68 7.42 -4.93 15.28
CA VAL A 68 8.62 -5.57 14.73
C VAL A 68 9.53 -4.53 14.08
N VAL A 69 8.97 -3.66 13.24
CA VAL A 69 9.74 -2.56 12.61
C VAL A 69 10.26 -1.60 13.67
N THR A 70 9.44 -1.23 14.65
CA THR A 70 9.84 -0.31 15.72
C THR A 70 11.05 -0.86 16.49
N LYS A 71 11.02 -2.14 16.87
CA LYS A 71 12.14 -2.80 17.54
C LYS A 71 13.40 -2.86 16.66
N LEU A 72 13.22 -3.14 15.36
CA LEU A 72 14.32 -3.12 14.40
C LEU A 72 14.94 -1.72 14.26
N CYS A 73 14.11 -0.69 14.22
CA CYS A 73 14.54 0.71 14.15
C CYS A 73 15.41 1.07 15.35
N TYR A 74 14.97 0.75 16.57
CA TYR A 74 15.80 0.99 17.75
C TYR A 74 17.13 0.22 17.72
N SER A 75 17.11 -1.03 17.26
CA SER A 75 18.34 -1.83 17.13
C SER A 75 19.32 -1.21 16.13
N LEU A 76 18.84 -0.77 14.96
CA LEU A 76 19.67 -0.16 13.92
C LEU A 76 20.16 1.24 14.33
N THR A 77 19.33 2.02 15.04
CA THR A 77 19.74 3.31 15.62
C THR A 77 20.91 3.13 16.57
N ARG A 78 20.89 2.07 17.40
CA ARG A 78 21.95 1.79 18.37
C ARG A 78 23.23 1.25 17.72
N LEU A 79 23.10 0.29 16.79
CA LEU A 79 24.25 -0.41 16.21
C LEU A 79 24.90 0.35 15.05
N ASN A 80 24.09 0.96 14.18
CA ASN A 80 24.56 1.52 12.91
C ASN A 80 24.43 3.05 12.86
N LYS A 81 24.04 3.69 13.97
CA LYS A 81 23.81 5.15 14.07
C LYS A 81 23.00 5.69 12.89
N VAL A 82 21.93 4.98 12.50
CA VAL A 82 21.14 5.31 11.29
C VAL A 82 20.53 6.72 11.30
N HIS A 83 20.40 7.32 12.48
CA HIS A 83 19.96 8.70 12.67
C HIS A 83 21.03 9.76 12.31
N GLN A 84 22.28 9.36 12.11
CA GLN A 84 23.43 10.23 11.76
C GLN A 84 24.06 9.87 10.40
N GLN A 85 23.39 9.04 9.60
CA GLN A 85 23.94 8.60 8.31
C GLN A 85 24.07 9.77 7.33
N THR A 86 25.17 9.74 6.56
CA THR A 86 25.46 10.68 5.47
C THR A 86 25.66 9.92 4.16
N TYR A 87 25.79 10.63 3.05
CA TYR A 87 26.01 10.01 1.73
C TYR A 87 27.16 9.00 1.71
N GLY A 88 28.27 9.26 2.43
CA GLY A 88 29.42 8.36 2.48
C GLY A 88 29.27 7.17 3.44
N SER A 89 28.45 7.30 4.49
CA SER A 89 28.37 6.33 5.60
C SER A 89 27.03 5.59 5.70
N HIS A 90 26.10 5.83 4.77
CA HIS A 90 24.79 5.19 4.80
C HIS A 90 24.85 3.69 4.51
N LEU A 91 23.85 2.98 5.03
CA LEU A 91 23.72 1.54 4.85
C LEU A 91 23.16 1.23 3.46
N LYS A 92 23.99 0.75 2.53
CA LYS A 92 23.52 0.47 1.16
C LYS A 92 22.59 -0.75 1.06
N LYS A 93 22.82 -1.74 1.92
CA LYS A 93 22.12 -3.03 1.91
C LYS A 93 21.83 -3.48 3.33
N TYR A 94 20.69 -4.14 3.51
CA TYR A 94 20.37 -4.84 4.73
C TYR A 94 20.89 -6.27 4.65
N THR A 95 22.03 -6.53 5.30
CA THR A 95 22.76 -7.80 5.23
C THR A 95 21.90 -9.05 5.49
N PRO A 96 20.96 -9.08 6.46
CA PRO A 96 20.20 -10.29 6.76
C PRO A 96 19.35 -10.83 5.60
N THR A 97 18.78 -9.95 4.76
CA THR A 97 17.94 -10.36 3.60
C THR A 97 18.57 -9.98 2.26
N ASN A 98 19.75 -9.39 2.28
CA ASN A 98 20.45 -8.82 1.12
C ASN A 98 19.59 -7.80 0.33
N THR A 99 18.59 -7.19 0.97
CA THR A 99 17.73 -6.17 0.37
C THR A 99 18.49 -4.87 0.19
N ILE A 100 18.39 -4.28 -1.01
CA ILE A 100 18.95 -2.95 -1.31
C ILE A 100 18.04 -1.90 -0.69
N LEU A 101 18.61 -1.00 0.12
CA LEU A 101 17.84 0.01 0.83
C LEU A 101 17.55 1.22 -0.06
N ASN A 102 16.27 1.58 -0.16
CA ASN A 102 15.77 2.61 -1.04
C ASN A 102 15.67 3.98 -0.36
N TYR A 103 16.77 4.72 -0.31
CA TYR A 103 16.80 6.08 0.27
C TYR A 103 16.03 7.12 -0.54
N GLU A 104 15.64 6.82 -1.79
CA GLU A 104 14.79 7.71 -2.60
C GLU A 104 13.37 7.84 -2.01
N ALA A 105 12.94 6.80 -1.28
CA ALA A 105 11.61 6.68 -0.70
C ALA A 105 11.43 7.43 0.64
N ILE A 106 12.51 7.91 1.27
CA ILE A 106 12.46 8.60 2.56
C ILE A 106 12.73 10.09 2.42
N ASN A 107 12.36 10.88 3.43
CA ASN A 107 12.67 12.32 3.55
C ASN A 107 12.31 13.16 2.29
N ASN A 108 11.36 12.68 1.46
CA ASN A 108 11.04 13.26 0.15
C ASN A 108 12.26 13.43 -0.79
N ASN A 109 13.29 12.60 -0.63
CA ASN A 109 14.55 12.71 -1.36
C ASN A 109 14.36 12.72 -2.89
N LYS A 110 13.50 11.83 -3.41
CA LYS A 110 13.18 11.80 -4.84
C LYS A 110 12.51 13.09 -5.33
N THR A 111 11.62 13.66 -4.53
CA THR A 111 10.88 14.89 -4.89
C THR A 111 11.77 16.12 -4.79
N SER A 112 12.60 16.20 -3.75
CA SER A 112 13.44 17.38 -3.47
C SER A 112 14.71 17.43 -4.31
N PHE A 113 15.35 16.28 -4.55
CA PHE A 113 16.67 16.22 -5.18
C PHE A 113 16.71 15.39 -6.46
N GLY A 114 15.57 14.81 -6.88
CA GLY A 114 15.47 14.06 -8.13
C GLY A 114 16.46 12.91 -8.17
N ARG A 115 17.36 12.92 -9.16
CA ARG A 115 18.41 11.91 -9.35
C ARG A 115 19.71 12.21 -8.58
N ASN A 116 19.81 13.37 -7.92
CA ASN A 116 21.03 13.77 -7.23
C ASN A 116 21.14 13.14 -5.84
N LYS A 117 21.65 11.90 -5.81
CA LYS A 117 21.77 11.09 -4.59
C LYS A 117 22.71 11.71 -3.54
N ALA A 118 23.69 12.52 -3.96
CA ALA A 118 24.64 13.14 -3.05
C ALA A 118 23.97 14.13 -2.07
N LEU A 119 22.84 14.72 -2.46
CA LEU A 119 22.10 15.71 -1.67
C LEU A 119 20.99 15.10 -0.80
N TYR A 120 20.78 13.78 -0.87
CA TYR A 120 19.71 13.13 -0.12
C TYR A 120 19.94 13.24 1.40
N ASP A 121 18.84 13.34 2.15
CA ASP A 121 18.84 13.16 3.60
C ASP A 121 18.79 11.66 3.91
N TYR A 122 19.93 11.11 4.33
CA TYR A 122 20.11 9.70 4.67
C TYR A 122 19.71 9.35 6.11
N ARG A 123 19.26 10.32 6.90
CA ARG A 123 18.90 10.09 8.30
C ARG A 123 17.57 9.39 8.42
N ILE A 124 17.54 8.28 9.17
CA ILE A 124 16.31 7.60 9.55
C ILE A 124 15.80 8.21 10.85
N LYS A 125 14.67 8.92 10.80
CA LYS A 125 14.13 9.67 11.97
C LYS A 125 13.10 8.87 12.73
N ASN A 126 12.36 8.01 12.05
CA ASN A 126 11.25 7.27 12.63
C ASN A 126 11.14 5.84 12.04
N PRO A 127 10.35 4.94 12.66
CA PRO A 127 10.13 3.59 12.15
C PRO A 127 9.46 3.56 10.76
N VAL A 128 8.69 4.59 10.41
CA VAL A 128 8.03 4.71 9.11
C VAL A 128 9.06 4.90 7.99
N ASP A 129 10.06 5.76 8.18
CA ASP A 129 11.17 5.99 7.27
C ASP A 129 11.97 4.69 7.08
N LEU A 130 12.25 3.98 8.18
CA LEU A 130 12.91 2.68 8.09
C LEU A 130 12.12 1.71 7.19
N SER A 131 10.80 1.67 7.35
CA SER A 131 9.94 0.78 6.56
C SER A 131 9.99 1.08 5.07
N LYS A 132 9.98 2.36 4.72
CA LYS A 132 10.05 2.84 3.33
C LYS A 132 11.35 2.43 2.64
N LEU A 133 12.46 2.29 3.39
CA LEU A 133 13.72 1.81 2.81
C LEU A 133 13.65 0.39 2.26
N PHE A 134 12.76 -0.46 2.79
CA PHE A 134 12.57 -1.83 2.33
C PHE A 134 11.60 -1.94 1.15
N LEU A 135 11.05 -0.82 0.69
CA LEU A 135 10.00 -0.76 -0.30
C LEU A 135 10.43 -0.08 -1.60
N GLN A 136 9.72 -0.42 -2.66
CA GLN A 136 9.83 0.32 -3.91
C GLN A 136 9.19 1.70 -3.76
N THR A 137 9.68 2.68 -4.50
CA THR A 137 9.27 4.08 -4.34
C THR A 137 7.77 4.29 -4.52
N HIS A 138 7.11 3.49 -5.37
CA HIS A 138 5.67 3.57 -5.61
C HIS A 138 4.81 2.95 -4.48
N MET A 139 5.41 2.19 -3.55
CA MET A 139 4.71 1.62 -2.39
C MET A 139 4.95 2.47 -1.12
N ALA A 140 5.90 3.40 -1.16
CA ALA A 140 6.38 4.13 0.02
C ALA A 140 5.64 5.45 0.31
N HIS A 141 4.41 5.60 -0.20
CA HIS A 141 3.64 6.85 -0.10
C HIS A 141 2.91 7.06 1.25
N PHE A 142 3.00 6.11 2.18
CA PHE A 142 2.32 6.19 3.47
C PHE A 142 3.02 7.12 4.46
N THR A 143 2.26 7.73 5.37
CA THR A 143 2.80 8.65 6.40
C THR A 143 2.89 7.99 7.77
N ALA A 144 2.09 6.95 8.01
CA ALA A 144 2.08 6.17 9.24
C ALA A 144 1.58 4.74 8.96
N PHE A 145 1.67 3.86 9.96
CA PHE A 145 1.08 2.51 9.91
C PHE A 145 -0.44 2.55 10.17
N ASN A 146 -1.14 3.37 9.41
CA ASN A 146 -2.59 3.54 9.45
C ASN A 146 -3.18 3.23 8.07
N GLU A 147 -4.35 3.76 7.76
CA GLU A 147 -5.03 3.59 6.48
C GLU A 147 -4.19 4.01 5.26
N SER A 148 -3.23 4.91 5.43
CA SER A 148 -2.31 5.31 4.35
C SER A 148 -1.33 4.20 3.94
N CYS A 149 -1.08 3.22 4.82
CA CYS A 149 -0.22 2.07 4.57
C CYS A 149 -1.03 0.95 3.91
N ASP A 150 -0.81 0.76 2.61
CA ASP A 150 -1.50 -0.21 1.80
C ASP A 150 -0.98 -1.65 2.05
N SER A 151 -1.77 -2.63 1.63
CA SER A 151 -1.42 -4.05 1.80
C SER A 151 -0.12 -4.41 1.06
N SER A 152 0.17 -3.75 -0.06
CA SER A 152 1.40 -3.97 -0.83
C SER A 152 2.63 -3.53 -0.05
N ALA A 153 2.59 -2.35 0.60
CA ALA A 153 3.66 -1.92 1.49
C ALA A 153 3.84 -2.87 2.68
N LEU A 154 2.74 -3.29 3.32
CA LEU A 154 2.82 -4.22 4.46
C LEU A 154 3.47 -5.55 4.09
N LEU A 155 3.05 -6.15 2.97
CA LEU A 155 3.63 -7.39 2.47
C LEU A 155 5.09 -7.20 2.05
N GLY A 156 5.43 -6.06 1.42
CA GLY A 156 6.79 -5.73 1.06
C GLY A 156 7.71 -5.62 2.29
N ILE A 157 7.24 -5.02 3.38
CA ILE A 157 7.98 -4.93 4.65
C ILE A 157 8.23 -6.33 5.22
N ILE A 158 7.21 -7.18 5.23
CA ILE A 158 7.29 -8.55 5.76
C ILE A 158 8.33 -9.37 5.00
N VAL A 159 8.33 -9.30 3.66
CA VAL A 159 9.24 -10.10 2.81
C VAL A 159 10.70 -9.67 2.94
N ASN A 160 10.97 -8.41 3.28
CA ASN A 160 12.32 -7.86 3.26
C ASN A 160 12.99 -7.77 4.64
N ILE A 161 12.29 -8.11 5.72
CA ILE A 161 12.80 -8.04 7.10
C ILE A 161 12.91 -9.44 7.71
N ASP A 162 14.12 -9.81 8.17
CA ASP A 162 14.44 -11.13 8.76
C ASP A 162 13.74 -11.40 10.10
N LYS A 163 13.21 -10.36 10.75
CA LYS A 163 12.55 -10.47 12.07
C LYS A 163 11.17 -11.12 12.01
N PHE A 164 10.62 -11.34 10.82
CA PHE A 164 9.38 -12.08 10.64
C PHE A 164 9.66 -13.60 10.51
N PRO A 165 8.75 -14.47 10.97
CA PRO A 165 8.88 -15.91 10.76
C PRO A 165 9.00 -16.28 9.28
N VAL A 166 9.87 -17.24 8.94
CA VAL A 166 10.15 -17.66 7.55
C VAL A 166 8.89 -18.11 6.80
N VAL A 167 7.95 -18.76 7.51
CA VAL A 167 6.66 -19.17 6.95
C VAL A 167 5.87 -17.95 6.48
N ILE A 168 5.75 -16.93 7.34
CA ILE A 168 5.03 -15.69 7.02
C ILE A 168 5.70 -14.94 5.87
N GLN A 169 7.04 -14.92 5.82
CA GLN A 169 7.77 -14.32 4.70
C GLN A 169 7.51 -15.04 3.37
N SER A 170 7.45 -16.38 3.41
CA SER A 170 7.19 -17.21 2.23
C SER A 170 5.77 -17.00 1.70
N ASP A 171 4.79 -16.98 2.61
CA ASP A 171 3.39 -16.73 2.28
C ASP A 171 3.19 -15.30 1.75
N ALA A 172 3.78 -14.30 2.40
CA ALA A 172 3.70 -12.91 1.94
C ALA A 172 4.32 -12.74 0.54
N LYS A 173 5.40 -13.47 0.24
CA LYS A 173 6.03 -13.47 -1.08
C LYS A 173 5.15 -14.15 -2.13
N LEU A 174 4.46 -15.24 -1.78
CA LEU A 174 3.50 -15.91 -2.64
C LEU A 174 2.31 -14.98 -2.96
N VAL A 175 1.74 -14.36 -1.92
CA VAL A 175 0.63 -13.40 -2.08
C VAL A 175 1.09 -12.23 -2.93
N SER A 176 2.21 -11.57 -2.63
CA SER A 176 2.72 -10.42 -3.41
C SER A 176 2.91 -10.75 -4.90
N ARG A 177 3.41 -11.95 -5.23
CA ARG A 177 3.57 -12.42 -6.61
C ARG A 177 2.22 -12.68 -7.29
N ASN A 178 1.32 -13.36 -6.60
CA ASN A 178 0.00 -13.67 -7.15
C ASN A 178 -0.82 -12.39 -7.35
N THR A 179 -0.81 -11.46 -6.38
CA THR A 179 -1.46 -10.16 -6.53
C THR A 179 -0.83 -9.35 -7.66
N SER A 180 0.48 -9.45 -7.92
CA SER A 180 1.14 -8.81 -9.08
C SER A 180 0.80 -9.47 -10.42
N ILE A 181 0.72 -10.80 -10.49
CA ILE A 181 0.35 -11.51 -11.73
C ILE A 181 -1.10 -11.23 -12.08
N TYR A 182 -2.01 -11.26 -11.10
CA TYR A 182 -3.40 -10.94 -11.34
C TYR A 182 -3.62 -9.44 -11.54
N SER A 183 -2.97 -8.54 -10.78
CA SER A 183 -3.11 -7.10 -11.03
C SER A 183 -2.55 -6.70 -12.40
N ILE A 184 -1.43 -7.28 -12.86
CA ILE A 184 -0.91 -7.06 -14.22
C ILE A 184 -1.87 -7.65 -15.27
N LEU A 185 -2.42 -8.85 -15.05
CA LEU A 185 -3.43 -9.43 -15.96
C LEU A 185 -4.73 -8.61 -16.00
N TYR A 186 -5.19 -8.08 -14.86
CA TYR A 186 -6.37 -7.23 -14.76
C TYR A 186 -6.11 -5.84 -15.36
N PHE A 187 -4.94 -5.22 -15.12
CA PHE A 187 -4.60 -3.91 -15.69
C PHE A 187 -4.40 -3.99 -17.21
N LYS A 188 -3.79 -5.08 -17.71
CA LYS A 188 -3.59 -5.29 -19.15
C LYS A 188 -4.88 -5.65 -19.88
N LYS A 189 -5.83 -6.31 -19.20
CA LYS A 189 -7.16 -6.64 -19.75
C LYS A 189 -8.17 -5.48 -19.63
N CYS A 190 -7.88 -4.47 -18.82
CA CYS A 190 -8.63 -3.21 -18.77
C CYS A 190 -8.07 -2.11 -19.71
N GLN A 191 -7.03 -2.42 -20.49
CA GLN A 191 -6.37 -1.52 -21.45
C GLN A 191 -6.47 -2.04 -22.91
N GLN A 192 -7.28 -3.08 -23.15
CA GLN A 192 -7.69 -3.58 -24.47
C GLN A 192 -9.21 -3.65 -24.52
#